data_AF-W5MYF7-F1
#
_entry.id   AF-W5MYF7-F1
#
_cell.length_a   1.000
_cell.length_b   1.000
_cell.length_c   1.000
_cell.angle_alpha   90.00
_cell.angle_beta   90.00
_cell.angle_gamma   90.00
#
_symmetry.space_group_name_H-M   'P 1'
#
loop_
_entity.id
_entity.type
_entity.pdbx_description
1 polymer ?
#
loop_
_entity_poly.entity_id
_entity_poly.type
_entity_poly.pdbx_seq_one_letter_code
_entity_poly.pdbx_strand_id
1 'polypeptide(L)'
;MPNWILCNVCFHQPSTSRQLAVTNCGHIICEVCFQKGNKDQCLVCKAQCKIQPLSNKSSPEVKALFTDIEPICKRYCSEITKVLEFQERHRKRLLAYYKQKSEKMEASLQKMKGEMQQMNK
;
A
#
# COMPACT_ATOMS: atom_id res chain seq x y z
N MET A 1 -9.08 17.83 -6.98
CA MET A 1 -9.29 16.40 -7.28
C MET A 1 -8.35 16.00 -8.39
N PRO A 2 -7.85 14.76 -8.40
CA PRO A 2 -7.09 14.22 -9.53
C PRO A 2 -7.78 14.47 -10.89
N ASN A 3 -6.99 14.73 -11.94
CA ASN A 3 -7.47 15.09 -13.28
C ASN A 3 -8.25 13.96 -14.00
N TRP A 4 -8.13 12.72 -13.52
CA TRP A 4 -8.83 11.55 -14.04
C TRP A 4 -10.24 11.37 -13.47
N ILE A 5 -10.61 12.12 -12.42
CA ILE A 5 -11.96 12.02 -11.82
C ILE A 5 -12.92 12.92 -12.60
N LEU A 6 -13.63 12.30 -13.52
CA LEU A 6 -14.59 12.96 -14.41
C LEU A 6 -15.93 12.23 -14.35
N CYS A 7 -17.00 12.91 -14.77
CA CYS A 7 -18.27 12.24 -15.07
C CYS A 7 -18.04 11.21 -16.19
N ASN A 8 -18.42 9.95 -16.00
CA ASN A 8 -18.26 8.91 -17.02
C ASN A 8 -19.31 8.98 -18.16
N VAL A 9 -20.28 9.89 -18.06
CA VAL A 9 -21.26 10.12 -19.12
C VAL A 9 -20.84 11.28 -20.03
N CYS A 10 -20.45 12.41 -19.46
CA CYS A 10 -20.17 13.63 -20.21
C CYS A 10 -18.70 14.08 -20.14
N PHE A 11 -17.84 13.37 -19.42
CA PHE A 11 -16.41 13.65 -19.25
C PHE A 11 -16.05 15.05 -18.72
N HIS A 12 -17.02 15.75 -18.12
CA HIS A 12 -16.77 17.03 -17.48
C HIS A 12 -16.19 16.86 -16.08
N GLN A 13 -15.31 17.78 -15.71
CA GLN A 13 -14.72 17.87 -14.38
C GLN A 13 -15.75 18.28 -13.31
N PRO A 14 -15.54 17.86 -12.05
CA PRO A 14 -16.31 18.36 -10.92
C PRO A 14 -16.07 19.87 -10.71
N SER A 15 -17.12 20.58 -10.30
CA SER A 15 -17.06 21.99 -9.93
C SER A 15 -18.04 22.29 -8.78
N THR A 16 -18.05 23.51 -8.27
CA THR A 16 -19.02 23.95 -7.25
C THR A 16 -20.47 23.77 -7.68
N SER A 17 -20.76 23.90 -8.98
CA SER A 17 -22.08 23.69 -9.59
C SER A 17 -22.25 22.31 -10.21
N ARG A 18 -21.27 21.40 -10.06
CA ARG A 18 -21.27 20.07 -10.66
C ARG A 18 -20.64 19.07 -9.70
N GLN A 19 -21.43 18.64 -8.73
CA GLN A 19 -21.03 17.59 -7.80
C GLN A 19 -21.07 16.22 -8.49
N LEU A 20 -20.29 15.28 -7.97
CA LEU A 20 -20.21 13.91 -8.47
C LEU A 20 -20.95 12.96 -7.52
N ALA A 21 -21.46 11.88 -8.08
CA ALA A 21 -22.00 10.74 -7.36
C ALA A 21 -21.33 9.47 -7.87
N VAL A 22 -21.23 8.47 -7.02
CA VAL A 22 -20.70 7.15 -7.36
C VAL A 22 -21.82 6.12 -7.29
N THR A 23 -21.84 5.23 -8.27
CA THR A 23 -22.77 4.10 -8.32
C THR A 23 -22.13 2.87 -7.68
N ASN A 24 -22.94 1.94 -7.15
CA ASN A 24 -22.42 0.68 -6.61
C ASN A 24 -21.80 -0.24 -7.69
N CYS A 25 -22.03 0.02 -8.98
CA CYS A 25 -21.32 -0.64 -10.07
C CYS A 25 -20.01 0.07 -10.48
N GLY A 26 -19.57 1.08 -9.72
CA GLY A 26 -18.25 1.73 -9.88
C GLY A 26 -18.20 2.93 -10.83
N HIS A 27 -19.31 3.30 -11.47
CA HIS A 27 -19.35 4.47 -12.36
C HIS A 27 -19.56 5.78 -11.59
N ILE A 28 -18.91 6.84 -12.07
CA ILE A 28 -18.95 8.20 -11.56
C ILE A 28 -19.88 9.04 -12.45
N ILE A 29 -20.88 9.69 -11.88
CA ILE A 29 -21.89 10.45 -12.62
C ILE A 29 -22.03 11.84 -11.97
N CYS A 30 -21.99 12.91 -12.77
CA CYS A 30 -22.25 14.25 -12.23
C CYS A 30 -23.75 14.50 -12.01
N GLU A 31 -24.05 15.41 -11.08
CA GLU A 31 -25.42 15.80 -10.72
C GLU A 31 -26.26 16.19 -11.95
N VAL A 32 -25.68 16.91 -12.91
CA VAL A 32 -26.36 17.31 -14.16
C VAL A 32 -26.77 16.10 -15.01
N CYS A 33 -25.93 15.06 -15.09
CA CYS A 33 -26.27 13.84 -15.82
C CYS A 33 -27.29 13.01 -15.04
N PHE A 34 -27.11 12.91 -13.73
CA PHE A 34 -27.99 12.17 -12.84
C PHE A 34 -29.44 12.70 -12.88
N GLN A 35 -29.63 14.03 -12.88
CA GLN A 35 -30.95 14.66 -12.98
C GLN A 35 -31.69 14.37 -14.30
N LYS A 36 -30.97 14.07 -15.37
CA LYS A 36 -31.54 13.72 -16.68
C LYS A 36 -31.88 12.22 -16.82
N GLY A 37 -31.53 11.41 -15.82
CA GLY A 37 -31.58 9.96 -15.86
C GLY A 37 -32.66 9.34 -14.97
N ASN A 38 -32.80 8.02 -15.08
CA ASN A 38 -33.58 7.22 -14.14
C ASN A 38 -32.81 7.03 -12.84
N LYS A 39 -33.48 7.26 -11.70
CA LYS A 39 -32.84 7.32 -10.36
C LYS A 39 -32.20 6.00 -9.91
N ASP A 40 -32.71 4.86 -10.39
CA ASP A 40 -32.25 3.53 -9.98
C ASP A 40 -31.44 2.81 -11.06
N GLN A 41 -30.99 3.53 -12.09
CA GLN A 41 -30.26 2.95 -13.21
C GLN A 41 -28.95 3.69 -13.47
N CYS A 42 -27.86 2.94 -13.61
CA CYS A 42 -26.59 3.51 -14.01
C CYS A 42 -26.66 4.04 -15.45
N LEU A 43 -26.31 5.31 -15.66
CA LEU A 43 -26.35 5.91 -16.99
C LEU A 43 -25.28 5.38 -17.95
N VAL A 44 -24.23 4.75 -17.43
CA VAL A 44 -23.12 4.17 -18.21
C VAL A 44 -23.43 2.73 -18.62
N CYS A 45 -23.58 1.82 -17.65
CA CYS A 45 -23.77 0.39 -17.93
C CYS A 45 -25.23 -0.09 -17.94
N LYS A 46 -26.20 0.79 -17.66
CA LYS A 46 -27.65 0.49 -17.61
C LYS A 46 -28.10 -0.53 -16.56
N ALA A 47 -27.22 -1.01 -15.70
CA ALA A 47 -27.58 -1.86 -14.56
C ALA A 47 -28.43 -1.11 -13.53
N GLN A 48 -29.27 -1.84 -12.79
CA GLN A 48 -29.94 -1.29 -11.62
C GLN A 48 -28.90 -1.00 -10.53
N CYS A 49 -28.81 0.25 -10.09
CA CYS A 49 -27.72 0.71 -9.24
C CYS A 49 -28.20 1.74 -8.23
N LYS A 50 -27.64 1.66 -7.02
CA LYS A 50 -27.75 2.74 -6.04
C LYS A 50 -26.72 3.80 -6.37
N ILE A 51 -27.14 5.06 -6.31
CA ILE A 51 -26.30 6.22 -6.61
C ILE A 51 -26.12 7.02 -5.32
N GLN A 52 -24.87 7.23 -4.92
CA GLN A 52 -24.52 7.93 -3.69
C GLN A 52 -23.72 9.21 -4.02
N PRO A 53 -24.19 10.40 -3.61
CA PRO A 53 -23.45 11.64 -3.77
C PRO A 53 -22.08 11.58 -3.07
N LEU A 54 -21.04 12.03 -3.77
CA LEU A 54 -19.73 12.26 -3.17
C LEU A 54 -19.78 13.57 -2.40
N SER A 55 -19.57 13.50 -1.09
CA SER A 55 -19.63 14.65 -0.20
C SER A 55 -18.67 14.49 0.96
N ASN A 56 -18.58 15.52 1.79
CA ASN A 56 -17.82 15.46 3.05
C ASN A 56 -18.35 14.39 4.01
N LYS A 57 -19.59 13.90 3.82
CA LYS A 57 -20.19 12.82 4.60
C LYS A 57 -19.93 11.42 4.05
N SER A 58 -19.30 11.29 2.88
CA SER A 58 -18.91 9.98 2.33
C SER A 58 -17.93 9.27 3.27
N SER A 59 -18.01 7.93 3.32
CA SER A 59 -17.16 7.12 4.18
C SER A 59 -15.68 7.25 3.78
N PRO A 60 -14.74 6.97 4.68
CA PRO A 60 -13.31 6.98 4.37
C PRO A 60 -12.95 6.07 3.18
N GLU A 61 -13.56 4.90 3.09
CA GLU A 61 -13.34 3.92 2.02
C GLU A 61 -13.77 4.47 0.66
N VAL A 62 -14.95 5.09 0.60
CA VAL A 62 -15.44 5.73 -0.63
C VAL A 62 -14.53 6.89 -1.02
N LYS A 63 -14.14 7.76 -0.07
CA LYS A 63 -13.23 8.89 -0.34
C LYS A 63 -11.88 8.41 -0.86
N ALA A 64 -11.34 7.31 -0.33
CA ALA A 64 -10.06 6.74 -0.77
C ALA A 64 -10.05 6.39 -2.26
N LEU A 65 -11.18 5.96 -2.83
CA LEU A 65 -11.33 5.70 -4.26
C LEU A 65 -11.11 6.94 -5.14
N PHE A 66 -11.18 8.14 -4.58
CA PHE A 66 -11.03 9.44 -5.26
C PHE A 66 -9.76 10.19 -4.84
N THR A 67 -8.88 9.54 -4.08
CA THR A 67 -7.58 10.10 -3.69
C THR A 67 -6.49 9.64 -4.63
N ASP A 68 -5.44 10.45 -4.76
CA ASP A 68 -4.23 10.03 -5.45
C ASP A 68 -3.51 8.96 -4.63
N ILE A 69 -3.29 7.80 -5.24
CA ILE A 69 -2.67 6.64 -4.59
C ILE A 69 -1.14 6.80 -4.52
N GLU A 70 -0.53 7.61 -5.40
CA GLU A 70 0.93 7.70 -5.49
C GLU A 70 1.59 8.21 -4.19
N PRO A 71 1.14 9.30 -3.55
CA PRO A 71 1.69 9.76 -2.28
C PRO A 71 1.51 8.74 -1.15
N ILE A 72 0.39 8.01 -1.15
CA ILE A 72 0.06 6.98 -0.17
C ILE A 72 1.04 5.81 -0.30
N CYS A 73 1.23 5.31 -1.52
CA CYS A 73 2.19 4.25 -1.83
C CYS A 73 3.61 4.67 -1.45
N LYS A 74 4.05 5.88 -1.84
CA LYS A 74 5.37 6.39 -1.49
C LYS A 74 5.62 6.39 0.02
N ARG A 75 4.63 6.83 0.81
CA ARG A 75 4.70 6.82 2.28
C ARG A 75 4.85 5.40 2.82
N TYR A 76 3.96 4.47 2.44
CA TYR A 76 4.01 3.11 2.96
C TYR A 76 5.28 2.36 2.53
N CYS A 77 5.70 2.49 1.28
CA CYS A 77 6.94 1.91 0.79
C CYS A 77 8.14 2.44 1.58
N SER A 78 8.20 3.74 1.88
CA SER A 78 9.28 4.32 2.69
C SER A 78 9.33 3.73 4.10
N GLU A 79 8.18 3.62 4.77
CA GLU A 79 8.10 3.05 6.11
C GLU A 79 8.49 1.56 6.14
N ILE A 80 8.03 0.79 5.15
CA ILE A 80 8.41 -0.62 5.00
C ILE A 80 9.92 -0.75 4.80
N THR A 81 10.52 0.05 3.90
CA THR A 81 11.97 0.03 3.66
C THR A 81 12.76 0.30 4.93
N LYS A 82 12.38 1.30 5.74
CA LYS A 82 13.06 1.60 7.02
C LYS A 82 13.03 0.41 7.98
N VAL A 83 11.89 -0.29 8.07
CA VAL A 83 11.74 -1.49 8.90
C VAL A 83 12.65 -2.61 8.40
N LEU A 84 12.67 -2.85 7.09
CA LEU A 84 13.52 -3.87 6.47
C LEU A 84 15.01 -3.59 6.69
N GLU A 85 15.46 -2.35 6.50
CA GLU A 85 16.84 -1.94 6.74
C GLU A 85 17.26 -2.15 8.20
N PHE A 86 16.36 -1.80 9.13
CA PHE A 86 16.60 -2.04 10.56
C PHE A 86 16.77 -3.53 10.84
N GLN A 87 15.84 -4.37 10.38
CA GLN A 87 15.88 -5.82 10.58
C GLN A 87 17.14 -6.44 9.97
N GLU A 88 17.50 -6.04 8.75
CA GLU A 88 18.69 -6.55 8.05
C GLU A 88 19.99 -6.19 8.78
N ARG A 89 20.09 -4.98 9.33
CA ARG A 89 21.23 -4.57 10.16
C ARG A 89 21.36 -5.44 11.41
N HIS A 90 20.24 -5.77 12.07
CA HIS A 90 20.24 -6.68 13.22
C HIS A 90 20.67 -8.10 12.83
N ARG A 91 20.16 -8.62 11.71
CA ARG A 91 20.54 -9.94 11.18
C ARG A 91 22.03 -10.03 10.87
N LYS A 92 22.60 -8.99 10.23
CA LYS A 92 24.04 -8.92 9.95
C LYS A 92 24.89 -8.93 11.22
N ARG A 93 24.49 -8.17 12.25
CA ARG A 93 25.18 -8.16 13.56
C ARG A 93 25.15 -9.54 14.22
N LEU A 94 24.01 -10.21 14.19
CA LEU A 94 23.86 -11.55 14.76
C LEU A 94 24.75 -12.57 14.03
N LEU A 95 24.78 -12.52 12.69
CA LEU A 95 25.62 -13.40 11.89
C LEU A 95 27.11 -13.17 12.18
N ALA A 96 27.54 -11.91 12.29
CA ALA A 96 28.92 -11.58 12.64
C ALA A 96 29.32 -12.10 14.03
N TYR A 97 28.42 -11.98 15.03
CA TYR A 97 28.64 -12.53 16.37
C TYR A 97 28.84 -14.05 16.32
N TYR A 98 27.97 -14.79 15.64
CA TYR A 98 28.09 -16.25 15.56
C TYR A 98 29.31 -16.70 14.77
N LYS A 99 29.68 -15.97 13.71
CA LYS A 99 30.92 -16.23 12.96
C LYS A 99 32.15 -16.13 13.88
N GLN A 100 32.27 -15.02 14.62
CA GLN A 100 33.37 -14.82 15.57
C GLN A 100 33.39 -15.90 16.66
N LYS A 101 32.22 -16.30 17.16
CA LYS A 101 32.09 -17.37 18.15
C LYS A 101 32.57 -18.72 17.61
N SER A 102 32.25 -19.04 16.36
CA SER A 102 32.71 -20.26 15.67
C SER A 102 34.22 -20.26 15.54
N GLU A 103 34.81 -19.17 15.02
CA GLU A 103 36.26 -19.04 14.83
C GLU A 103 37.03 -19.21 16.16
N LYS A 104 36.52 -18.64 17.26
CA LYS A 104 37.13 -18.82 18.59
C LYS A 104 37.04 -20.27 19.09
N MET A 105 35.92 -20.94 18.84
CA MET A 105 35.75 -22.35 19.20
C MET A 105 36.67 -23.25 18.40
N GLU A 106 36.79 -23.03 17.09
CA GLU A 106 37.71 -23.73 16.20
C GLU A 106 39.17 -23.57 16.63
N ALA A 107 39.59 -22.34 16.96
CA ALA A 107 40.94 -22.09 17.46
C ALA A 107 41.23 -22.80 18.79
N SER A 108 40.24 -22.83 19.71
CA SER A 108 40.36 -23.55 20.98
C SER A 108 40.48 -25.06 20.79
N LEU A 109 39.71 -25.63 19.87
CA LEU A 109 39.78 -27.05 19.50
C LEU A 109 41.13 -27.41 18.88
N GLN A 110 41.66 -26.58 17.98
CA GLN A 110 42.98 -26.78 17.39
C GLN A 110 44.09 -26.76 18.45
N LYS A 111 44.02 -25.83 19.41
CA LYS A 111 44.98 -25.75 20.52
C LYS A 111 44.95 -27.01 21.39
N MET A 112 43.76 -27.45 21.81
CA MET A 112 43.60 -28.68 22.60
C MET A 112 44.10 -29.92 21.85
N LYS A 113 43.84 -30.01 20.54
CA LYS A 113 44.36 -31.11 19.71
C LYS A 113 45.89 -31.12 19.66
N GLY A 114 46.50 -29.94 19.53
CA GLY A 114 47.95 -29.79 19.56
C GLY A 114 48.57 -30.20 20.90
N GLU A 115 47.98 -29.78 22.01
CA GLU A 115 48.41 -30.16 23.37
C GLU A 115 48.28 -31.67 23.62
N MET A 116 47.17 -32.28 23.19
CA MET A 116 46.94 -33.73 23.31
C MET A 116 47.95 -34.56 22.51
N GLN A 117 48.34 -34.08 21.32
CA GLN A 117 49.39 -34.72 20.52
C GLN A 117 50.79 -34.62 21.17
N GLN A 118 51.06 -33.56 21.93
CA GLN A 118 52.33 -33.41 22.65
C GLN A 118 52.38 -34.30 23.90
N MET A 119 51.27 -34.53 24.59
CA MET A 119 51.21 -35.42 25.76
C MET A 119 51.30 -36.91 25.42
N ASN A 120 50.99 -37.29 24.18
CA ASN A 120 51.09 -38.67 23.68
C ASN A 120 52.44 -39.00 23.02
N LYS A 121 53.44 -38.10 23.11
CA LYS A 121 54.82 -38.34 22.69
C LYS A 121 55.71 -38.54 23.91
#